data_AF-A0AAN6GG09-F1
#
_entry.id   AF-A0AAN6GG09-F1
#
_cell.length_a   1.000
_cell.length_b   1.000
_cell.length_c   1.000
_cell.angle_alpha   90.00
_cell.angle_beta   90.00
_cell.angle_gamma   90.00
#
_symmetry.space_group_name_H-M   'P 1'
#
loop_
_entity.id
_entity.type
_entity.pdbx_description
1 polymer ?
#
loop_
_entity_poly.entity_id
_entity_poly.type
_entity_poly.pdbx_seq_one_letter_code
_entity_poly.pdbx_strand_id
1 'polypeptide(L)'
;MTHAVGKDPGKAKRADSGPVAELLAVDQKVLVQREWIRDTLQIIASPTSASKTRLEALAKIEQHIASMVLSRSSQKAAVWWSLQADRECNVAATLLPHLHVLHLHLALLTPQPSGFTSARRGGPMLTLGARGEPEAIAEEIVACLSLLQGLAVCDKRSRTACTSRSALESILLFLSTPHLSEMDLTAPACHALDLLMCVLVDAEDHVSDLFEALGGIDEISSVWKARAEMVAMRSAAARVEREAAKLRRGSNLPRRSRPGTPRAASDGTAGMESPSKAARRAVSEGSAAAFHSGS
;
A
#
# COMPACT_ATOMS: atom_id res chain seq x y z
N MET A 1 10.02 74.64 -23.03
CA MET A 1 10.16 73.38 -22.29
C MET A 1 8.78 73.02 -21.74
N THR A 2 7.90 72.42 -22.55
CA THR A 2 7.68 70.96 -22.74
C THR A 2 7.16 70.24 -21.49
N HIS A 3 5.89 69.80 -21.57
CA HIS A 3 5.21 68.61 -21.01
C HIS A 3 5.81 67.93 -19.75
N ALA A 4 5.03 67.47 -18.76
CA ALA A 4 3.93 66.53 -18.95
C ALA A 4 2.98 66.44 -17.74
N VAL A 5 1.70 66.30 -18.08
CA VAL A 5 0.60 65.83 -17.23
C VAL A 5 0.79 64.33 -16.99
N GLY A 6 1.09 63.95 -15.75
CA GLY A 6 1.07 62.55 -15.29
C GLY A 6 -0.37 62.16 -14.92
N LYS A 7 -1.04 61.49 -15.84
CA LYS A 7 -2.40 60.95 -15.69
C LYS A 7 -2.26 59.53 -15.13
N ASP A 8 -2.45 59.36 -13.83
CA ASP A 8 -2.53 58.02 -13.22
C ASP A 8 -3.75 57.29 -13.79
N PRO A 9 -3.59 56.11 -14.41
CA PRO A 9 -4.72 55.29 -14.79
C PRO A 9 -5.29 54.69 -13.51
N GLY A 10 -6.43 55.24 -13.08
CA GLY A 10 -7.28 54.64 -12.07
C GLY A 10 -7.49 53.16 -12.40
N LYS A 11 -6.93 52.28 -11.57
CA LYS A 11 -7.27 50.87 -11.54
C LYS A 11 -8.75 50.78 -11.19
N ALA A 12 -9.58 50.72 -12.22
CA ALA A 12 -10.97 50.32 -12.11
C ALA A 12 -11.01 48.90 -11.53
N LYS A 13 -11.11 48.84 -10.21
CA LYS A 13 -11.47 47.64 -9.46
C LYS A 13 -12.89 47.30 -9.94
N ARG A 14 -13.00 46.43 -10.95
CA ARG A 14 -14.28 45.87 -11.39
C ARG A 14 -14.85 45.06 -10.23
N ALA A 15 -15.53 45.74 -9.32
CA ALA A 15 -16.39 45.17 -8.32
C ALA A 15 -17.75 45.03 -8.99
N ASP A 16 -18.01 43.88 -9.63
CA ASP A 16 -19.37 43.50 -10.03
C ASP A 16 -19.48 42.00 -10.38
N SER A 17 -18.76 41.13 -9.65
CA SER A 17 -19.17 39.73 -9.56
C SER A 17 -20.29 39.65 -8.52
N GLY A 18 -21.51 39.93 -8.95
CA GLY A 18 -22.69 39.75 -8.09
C GLY A 18 -22.80 38.29 -7.60
N PRO A 19 -23.52 38.03 -6.50
CA PRO A 19 -23.63 36.70 -5.88
C PRO A 19 -24.12 35.60 -6.84
N VAL A 20 -24.89 35.96 -7.87
CA VAL A 20 -25.33 35.04 -8.92
C VAL A 20 -24.17 34.57 -9.80
N ALA A 21 -23.22 35.45 -10.14
CA ALA A 21 -22.06 35.09 -10.94
C ALA A 21 -21.11 34.17 -10.17
N GLU A 22 -20.99 34.36 -8.86
CA GLU A 22 -20.22 33.48 -7.99
C GLU A 22 -20.87 32.08 -7.88
N LEU A 23 -22.20 32.01 -7.75
CA LEU A 23 -22.94 30.75 -7.72
C LEU A 23 -22.74 29.96 -9.03
N LEU A 24 -22.91 30.61 -10.19
CA LEU A 24 -22.69 29.99 -11.50
C LEU A 24 -21.25 29.51 -11.68
N ALA A 25 -20.27 30.25 -11.16
CA ALA A 25 -18.87 29.85 -11.21
C ALA A 25 -18.57 28.64 -10.30
N VAL A 26 -19.31 28.45 -9.20
CA VAL A 26 -19.22 27.26 -8.35
C VAL A 26 -19.83 26.06 -9.07
N ASP A 27 -21.03 26.19 -9.62
CA ASP A 27 -21.71 25.10 -10.34
C ASP A 27 -20.87 24.60 -11.53
N GLN A 28 -20.28 25.51 -12.30
CA GLN A 28 -19.38 25.13 -13.39
C GLN A 28 -18.17 24.33 -12.90
N LYS A 29 -17.59 24.69 -11.76
CA LYS A 29 -16.45 23.95 -11.18
C LYS A 29 -16.85 22.57 -10.71
N VAL A 30 -18.04 22.43 -10.11
CA VAL A 30 -18.59 21.13 -9.70
C VAL A 30 -18.78 20.23 -10.91
N LEU A 31 -19.33 20.76 -12.01
CA LEU A 31 -19.54 20.00 -13.25
C LEU A 31 -18.22 19.52 -13.86
N VAL A 32 -17.23 20.39 -13.98
CA VAL A 32 -15.90 20.04 -14.49
C VAL A 32 -15.23 18.97 -13.62
N GLN A 33 -15.34 19.10 -12.29
CA GLN A 33 -14.79 18.11 -11.38
C GLN A 33 -15.52 16.76 -11.50
N ARG A 34 -16.85 16.77 -11.65
CA ARG A 34 -17.67 15.57 -11.84
C ARG A 34 -17.27 14.82 -13.12
N GLU A 35 -17.16 15.53 -14.23
CA GLU A 35 -16.74 14.97 -15.51
C GLU A 35 -15.34 14.36 -15.42
N TRP A 36 -14.39 15.09 -14.84
CA TRP A 36 -13.03 14.59 -14.63
C TRP A 36 -12.98 13.29 -13.80
N ILE A 37 -13.75 13.21 -12.70
CA ILE A 37 -13.84 12.00 -11.87
C ILE A 37 -14.40 10.85 -12.69
N ARG A 38 -15.53 11.07 -13.37
CA ARG A 38 -16.19 10.04 -14.17
C ARG A 38 -15.27 9.48 -15.24
N ASP A 39 -14.60 10.34 -15.99
CA ASP A 39 -13.68 9.92 -17.05
C ASP A 39 -12.49 9.13 -16.48
N THR A 40 -11.96 9.57 -15.34
CA THR A 40 -10.85 8.87 -14.67
C THR A 40 -11.28 7.50 -14.13
N LEU A 41 -12.47 7.41 -13.53
CA LEU A 41 -13.04 6.15 -13.06
C LEU A 41 -13.37 5.20 -14.21
N GLN A 42 -13.83 5.72 -15.35
CA GLN A 42 -14.07 4.93 -16.56
C GLN A 42 -12.77 4.32 -17.10
N ILE A 43 -11.65 5.06 -17.04
CA ILE A 43 -10.34 4.53 -17.42
C ILE A 43 -9.95 3.35 -16.51
N ILE A 44 -10.17 3.46 -15.20
CA ILE A 44 -9.86 2.42 -14.21
C ILE A 44 -10.75 1.19 -14.42
N ALA A 45 -12.06 1.39 -14.52
CA ALA A 45 -13.03 0.29 -14.67
C ALA A 45 -12.98 -0.38 -16.06
N SER A 46 -12.34 0.24 -17.05
CA SER A 46 -12.32 -0.29 -18.41
C SER A 46 -11.38 -1.50 -18.52
N PRO A 47 -11.90 -2.66 -18.97
CA PRO A 47 -11.07 -3.87 -19.17
C PRO A 47 -10.10 -3.72 -20.36
N THR A 48 -10.33 -2.76 -21.26
CA THR A 48 -9.48 -2.52 -22.43
C THR A 48 -8.37 -1.51 -22.17
N SER A 49 -8.40 -0.81 -21.03
CA SER A 49 -7.31 0.09 -20.63
C SER A 49 -6.03 -0.72 -20.36
N ALA A 50 -4.87 -0.18 -20.70
CA ALA A 50 -3.60 -0.77 -20.30
C ALA A 50 -3.35 -0.55 -18.79
N SER A 51 -2.71 -1.50 -18.11
CA SER A 51 -2.43 -1.39 -16.66
C SER A 51 -1.68 -0.11 -16.30
N LYS A 52 -0.71 0.31 -17.13
CA LYS A 52 0.00 1.59 -16.95
C LYS A 52 -0.95 2.79 -16.94
N THR A 53 -1.93 2.82 -17.84
CA THR A 53 -2.92 3.90 -17.92
C THR A 53 -3.86 3.90 -16.71
N ARG A 54 -4.24 2.72 -16.22
CA ARG A 54 -5.04 2.60 -14.99
C ARG A 54 -4.26 3.05 -13.75
N LEU A 55 -2.98 2.68 -13.64
CA LEU A 55 -2.09 3.15 -12.56
C LEU A 55 -1.93 4.68 -12.58
N GLU A 56 -1.74 5.29 -13.75
CA GLU A 56 -1.69 6.76 -13.88
C GLU A 56 -3.02 7.41 -13.46
N ALA A 57 -4.17 6.78 -13.76
CA ALA A 57 -5.48 7.25 -13.33
C ALA A 57 -5.66 7.14 -11.80
N LEU A 58 -5.26 6.01 -11.19
CA LEU A 58 -5.27 5.81 -9.74
C LEU A 58 -4.39 6.86 -9.03
N ALA A 59 -3.18 7.09 -9.53
CA ALA A 59 -2.27 8.09 -8.97
C ALA A 59 -2.85 9.52 -9.05
N LYS A 60 -3.57 9.87 -10.13
CA LYS A 60 -4.27 11.15 -10.23
C LYS A 60 -5.36 11.30 -9.18
N ILE A 61 -6.14 10.25 -8.93
CA ILE A 61 -7.17 10.25 -7.87
C ILE A 61 -6.51 10.39 -6.49
N GLU A 62 -5.44 9.64 -6.23
CA GLU A 62 -4.71 9.70 -4.95
C GLU A 62 -4.16 11.10 -4.67
N GLN A 63 -3.48 11.70 -5.66
CA GLN A 63 -2.96 13.07 -5.55
C GLN A 63 -4.09 14.08 -5.32
N HIS A 64 -5.25 13.89 -5.97
CA HIS A 64 -6.40 14.75 -5.78
C HIS A 64 -7.00 14.61 -4.38
N ILE A 65 -7.19 13.38 -3.88
CA ILE A 65 -7.67 13.12 -2.51
C ILE A 65 -6.70 13.73 -1.50
N ALA A 66 -5.40 13.49 -1.65
CA ALA A 66 -4.38 14.06 -0.78
C ALA A 66 -4.45 15.60 -0.77
N SER A 67 -4.59 16.21 -1.95
CA SER A 67 -4.79 17.65 -2.09
C SER A 67 -6.06 18.14 -1.39
N MET A 68 -7.16 17.38 -1.43
CA MET A 68 -8.42 17.73 -0.75
C MET A 68 -8.35 17.58 0.76
N VAL A 69 -7.72 16.52 1.26
CA VAL A 69 -7.53 16.28 2.69
C VAL A 69 -6.59 17.31 3.31
N LEU A 70 -5.51 17.67 2.60
CA LEU A 70 -4.54 18.67 3.05
C LEU A 70 -4.96 20.11 2.76
N SER A 71 -6.04 20.31 1.99
CA SER A 71 -6.51 21.65 1.62
C SER A 71 -7.03 22.40 2.84
N ARG A 72 -6.66 23.68 2.96
CA ARG A 72 -7.34 24.62 3.87
C ARG A 72 -8.70 25.09 3.33
N SER A 73 -9.02 24.77 2.07
CA SER A 73 -10.28 25.17 1.44
C SER A 73 -11.39 24.16 1.73
N SER A 74 -12.18 24.42 2.77
CA SER A 74 -13.33 23.58 3.14
C SER A 74 -14.32 23.40 2.00
N GLN A 75 -14.50 24.41 1.14
CA GLN A 75 -15.43 24.35 0.01
C GLN A 75 -15.01 23.32 -1.06
N LYS A 76 -13.73 23.28 -1.44
CA LYS A 76 -13.25 22.31 -2.45
C LYS A 76 -13.36 20.87 -1.93
N ALA A 77 -12.97 20.67 -0.68
CA ALA A 77 -13.12 19.37 -0.01
C ALA A 77 -14.60 18.97 0.09
N ALA A 78 -15.49 19.89 0.48
CA ALA A 78 -16.92 19.63 0.56
C ALA A 78 -17.53 19.22 -0.79
N VAL A 79 -17.14 19.90 -1.88
CA VAL A 79 -17.56 19.52 -3.23
C VAL A 79 -17.11 18.10 -3.56
N TRP A 80 -15.83 17.78 -3.36
CA TRP A 80 -15.30 16.42 -3.59
C TRP A 80 -16.08 15.35 -2.82
N TRP A 81 -16.27 15.55 -1.51
CA TRP A 81 -16.99 14.58 -0.66
C TRP A 81 -18.48 14.50 -1.00
N SER A 82 -19.10 15.59 -1.44
CA SER A 82 -20.48 15.57 -1.94
C SER A 82 -20.62 14.74 -3.22
N LEU A 83 -19.62 14.78 -4.11
CA LEU A 83 -19.60 13.98 -5.34
C LEU A 83 -19.44 12.48 -5.06
N GLN A 84 -18.85 12.09 -3.93
CA GLN A 84 -18.80 10.67 -3.53
C GLN A 84 -20.20 10.07 -3.21
N ALA A 85 -21.23 10.91 -3.04
CA ALA A 85 -22.61 10.46 -2.94
C ALA A 85 -23.17 9.95 -4.27
N ASP A 86 -22.65 10.48 -5.38
CA ASP A 86 -23.09 10.12 -6.72
C ASP A 86 -22.47 8.79 -7.11
N ARG A 87 -23.30 7.85 -7.56
CA ARG A 87 -22.87 6.53 -8.00
C ARG A 87 -21.81 6.59 -9.10
N GLU A 88 -21.90 7.58 -9.99
CA GLU A 88 -20.95 7.72 -11.12
C GLU A 88 -19.60 8.32 -10.71
N CYS A 89 -19.51 8.92 -9.53
CA CYS A 89 -18.30 9.58 -9.03
C CYS A 89 -17.76 8.97 -7.74
N ASN A 90 -18.45 7.95 -7.20
CA ASN A 90 -18.02 7.25 -6.01
C ASN A 90 -16.82 6.35 -6.34
N VAL A 91 -15.66 6.77 -5.83
CA VAL A 91 -14.40 6.09 -6.09
C VAL A 91 -14.41 4.69 -5.45
N ALA A 92 -14.84 4.55 -4.19
CA ALA A 92 -14.86 3.26 -3.50
C ALA A 92 -15.74 2.23 -4.21
N ALA A 93 -16.92 2.65 -4.69
CA ALA A 93 -17.85 1.81 -5.45
C ALA A 93 -17.28 1.34 -6.80
N THR A 94 -16.30 2.05 -7.36
CA THR A 94 -15.60 1.65 -8.58
C THR A 94 -14.40 0.74 -8.26
N LEU A 95 -13.62 1.09 -7.23
CA LEU A 95 -12.41 0.36 -6.87
C LEU A 95 -12.70 -1.03 -6.31
N LEU A 96 -13.81 -1.25 -5.59
CA LEU A 96 -14.13 -2.55 -5.01
C LEU A 96 -14.38 -3.64 -6.09
N PRO A 97 -15.25 -3.43 -7.10
CA PRO A 97 -15.36 -4.37 -8.22
C PRO A 97 -14.06 -4.51 -9.02
N HIS A 98 -13.32 -3.42 -9.20
CA HIS A 98 -12.05 -3.44 -9.92
C HIS A 98 -11.00 -4.31 -9.21
N LEU A 99 -10.88 -4.17 -7.89
CA LEU A 99 -10.03 -5.01 -7.04
C LEU A 99 -10.38 -6.49 -7.21
N HIS A 100 -11.67 -6.83 -7.25
CA HIS A 100 -12.12 -8.20 -7.50
C HIS A 100 -11.68 -8.71 -8.88
N VAL A 101 -11.78 -7.89 -9.94
CA VAL A 101 -11.29 -8.26 -11.27
C VAL A 101 -9.78 -8.49 -11.27
N LEU A 102 -9.00 -7.60 -10.66
CA LEU A 102 -7.54 -7.74 -10.55
C LEU A 102 -7.15 -9.02 -9.79
N HIS A 103 -7.86 -9.33 -8.71
CA HIS A 103 -7.69 -10.55 -7.96
C HIS A 103 -7.94 -11.80 -8.83
N LEU A 104 -9.03 -11.83 -9.60
CA LEU A 104 -9.31 -12.93 -10.51
C LEU A 104 -8.24 -13.06 -11.59
N HIS A 105 -7.73 -11.96 -12.13
CA HIS A 105 -6.62 -11.99 -13.10
C HIS A 105 -5.35 -12.60 -12.49
N LEU A 106 -5.02 -12.21 -11.27
CA LEU A 106 -3.86 -12.77 -10.55
C LEU A 106 -4.03 -14.27 -10.30
N ALA A 107 -5.23 -14.72 -9.94
CA ALA A 107 -5.56 -16.12 -9.76
C ALA A 107 -5.40 -16.95 -11.06
N LEU A 108 -5.69 -16.36 -12.22
CA LEU A 108 -5.51 -17.00 -13.53
C LEU A 108 -4.04 -17.11 -13.96
N LEU A 109 -3.19 -16.16 -13.53
CA LEU A 109 -1.76 -16.16 -13.84
C LEU A 109 -0.94 -17.07 -12.91
N THR A 110 -1.52 -17.46 -11.77
CA THR A 110 -0.82 -18.29 -10.79
C THR A 110 -0.79 -19.75 -11.27
N PRO A 111 0.40 -20.35 -11.46
CA PRO A 111 0.51 -21.73 -11.90
C PRO A 111 -0.09 -22.66 -10.85
N GLN A 112 -1.19 -23.33 -11.20
CA GLN A 112 -1.83 -24.30 -10.33
C GLN A 112 -0.84 -25.42 -9.97
N PRO A 113 -0.63 -25.75 -8.68
CA PRO A 113 0.26 -26.82 -8.29
C PRO A 113 -0.21 -28.13 -8.94
N SER A 114 0.63 -28.67 -9.81
CA SER A 114 0.39 -29.85 -10.63
C SER A 114 0.24 -31.10 -9.76
N GLY A 115 -1.01 -31.40 -9.38
CA GLY A 115 -1.43 -32.68 -8.77
C GLY A 115 -2.29 -33.56 -9.69
N PHE A 116 -2.70 -33.09 -10.87
CA PHE A 116 -3.51 -33.89 -11.79
C PHE A 116 -2.76 -34.20 -13.08
N THR A 117 -2.24 -35.42 -13.17
CA THR A 117 -2.13 -36.13 -14.44
C THR A 117 -3.53 -36.29 -15.02
N SER A 118 -3.96 -35.40 -15.89
CA SER A 118 -5.10 -35.69 -16.77
C SER A 118 -4.86 -35.09 -18.14
N ALA A 119 -4.61 -36.00 -19.08
CA ALA A 119 -4.60 -35.74 -20.50
C ALA A 119 -5.92 -35.08 -20.95
N ARG A 120 -5.81 -34.23 -21.98
CA ARG A 120 -6.91 -33.63 -22.74
C ARG A 120 -7.78 -32.61 -22.00
N ARG A 121 -7.38 -31.34 -22.09
CA ARG A 121 -8.30 -30.28 -22.54
C ARG A 121 -7.51 -29.22 -23.31
N GLY A 122 -7.63 -29.28 -24.64
CA GLY A 122 -7.27 -28.17 -25.52
C GLY A 122 -8.30 -27.05 -25.35
N GLY A 123 -8.13 -26.23 -24.31
CA GLY A 123 -8.63 -24.86 -24.32
C GLY A 123 -7.56 -23.96 -24.96
N PRO A 124 -7.92 -22.84 -25.60
CA PRO A 124 -6.94 -21.91 -26.11
C PRO A 124 -6.12 -21.40 -24.93
N MET A 125 -4.88 -21.88 -24.86
CA MET A 125 -3.85 -21.34 -24.01
C MET A 125 -3.65 -19.90 -24.47
N LEU A 126 -4.32 -18.96 -23.81
CA LEU A 126 -4.00 -17.55 -23.93
C LEU A 126 -2.58 -17.41 -23.38
N THR A 127 -1.60 -17.57 -24.25
CA THR A 127 -0.22 -17.16 -24.03
C THR A 127 -0.19 -15.63 -24.02
N LEU A 128 -0.67 -15.05 -22.92
CA LEU A 128 -0.51 -13.66 -22.50
C LEU A 128 -0.05 -13.74 -21.02
N GLY A 129 1.01 -13.11 -20.56
CA GLY A 129 1.97 -12.24 -21.21
C GLY A 129 3.34 -12.27 -20.51
N ALA A 130 4.09 -11.22 -20.76
CA ALA A 130 5.48 -11.03 -20.34
C ALA A 130 5.69 -11.18 -18.83
N ARG A 131 6.94 -11.48 -18.45
CA ARG A 131 7.48 -11.68 -17.09
C ARG A 131 7.33 -10.48 -16.12
N GLY A 132 6.37 -9.58 -16.34
CA GLY A 132 6.06 -8.38 -15.54
C GLY A 132 4.56 -8.12 -15.36
N GLU A 133 3.69 -9.00 -15.86
CA GLU A 133 2.24 -8.89 -15.72
C GLU A 133 1.74 -9.03 -14.28
N PRO A 134 2.20 -10.02 -13.47
CA PRO A 134 1.70 -10.15 -12.11
C PRO A 134 2.20 -9.05 -11.19
N GLU A 135 3.41 -8.53 -11.40
CA GLU A 135 3.94 -7.37 -10.66
C GLU A 135 3.10 -6.11 -10.92
N ALA A 136 2.72 -5.86 -12.18
CA ALA A 136 1.86 -4.73 -12.53
C ALA A 136 0.46 -4.85 -11.93
N ILE A 137 -0.11 -6.06 -11.91
CA ILE A 137 -1.40 -6.32 -11.26
C ILE A 137 -1.29 -6.12 -9.74
N ALA A 138 -0.21 -6.62 -9.11
CA ALA A 138 0.03 -6.42 -7.69
C ALA A 138 0.19 -4.94 -7.32
N GLU A 139 0.90 -4.16 -8.14
CA GLU A 139 1.03 -2.72 -7.98
C GLU A 139 -0.34 -2.02 -8.08
N GLU A 140 -1.17 -2.44 -9.04
CA GLU A 140 -2.51 -1.90 -9.21
C GLU A 140 -3.43 -2.25 -8.03
N ILE A 141 -3.34 -3.47 -7.51
CA ILE A 141 -4.04 -3.91 -6.29
C ILE A 141 -3.61 -3.06 -5.09
N VAL A 142 -2.30 -2.84 -4.91
CA VAL A 142 -1.77 -1.98 -3.83
C VAL A 142 -2.31 -0.56 -3.93
N ALA A 143 -2.29 0.03 -5.13
CA ALA A 143 -2.82 1.36 -5.36
C ALA A 143 -4.33 1.45 -5.05
N CYS A 144 -5.12 0.44 -5.46
CA CYS A 144 -6.55 0.36 -5.15
C CYS A 144 -6.80 0.25 -3.65
N LEU A 145 -6.09 -0.64 -2.96
CA LEU A 145 -6.24 -0.84 -1.52
C LEU A 145 -5.81 0.40 -0.72
N SER A 146 -4.70 1.04 -1.08
CA SER A 146 -4.23 2.31 -0.48
C SER A 146 -5.28 3.42 -0.61
N LEU A 147 -5.87 3.58 -1.80
CA LEU A 147 -6.95 4.52 -2.03
C LEU A 147 -8.20 4.21 -1.20
N LEU A 148 -8.60 2.93 -1.15
CA LEU A 148 -9.74 2.49 -0.35
C LEU A 148 -9.51 2.74 1.15
N GLN A 149 -8.28 2.55 1.66
CA GLN A 149 -7.92 2.87 3.04
C GLN A 149 -8.12 4.37 3.32
N GLY A 150 -7.53 5.22 2.48
CA GLY A 150 -7.65 6.67 2.62
C GLY A 150 -9.11 7.14 2.57
N LEU A 151 -9.90 6.59 1.64
CA LEU A 151 -11.32 6.89 1.52
C LEU A 151 -12.13 6.42 2.74
N ALA A 152 -11.89 5.20 3.23
CA ALA A 152 -12.57 4.67 4.42
C ALA A 152 -12.28 5.51 5.67
N VAL A 153 -11.05 5.98 5.83
CA VAL A 153 -10.67 6.86 6.94
C VAL A 153 -11.34 8.23 6.82
N CYS A 154 -11.33 8.84 5.62
CA CYS A 154 -11.73 10.23 5.44
C CYS A 154 -13.24 10.46 5.23
N ASP A 155 -14.00 9.47 4.75
CA ASP A 155 -15.40 9.66 4.38
C ASP A 155 -16.29 8.49 4.85
N LYS A 156 -17.36 8.82 5.59
CA LYS A 156 -18.29 7.83 6.13
C LYS A 156 -18.98 7.01 5.04
N ARG A 157 -19.35 7.63 3.91
CA ARG A 157 -20.05 6.92 2.82
C ARG A 157 -19.14 5.93 2.11
N SER A 158 -17.90 6.35 1.85
CA SER A 158 -16.87 5.47 1.31
C SER A 158 -16.57 4.31 2.25
N ARG A 159 -16.52 4.55 3.57
CA ARG A 159 -16.45 3.48 4.57
C ARG A 159 -17.64 2.54 4.49
N THR A 160 -18.87 3.05 4.39
CA THR A 160 -20.09 2.24 4.23
C THR A 160 -20.04 1.35 2.98
N ALA A 161 -19.42 1.80 1.88
CA ALA A 161 -19.22 0.95 0.71
C ALA A 161 -18.31 -0.25 1.03
N CYS A 162 -17.24 -0.01 1.79
CA CYS A 162 -16.29 -1.04 2.24
C CYS A 162 -16.85 -1.98 3.33
N THR A 163 -17.87 -1.58 4.09
CA THR A 163 -18.55 -2.44 5.09
C THR A 163 -19.67 -3.29 4.48
N SER A 164 -19.97 -3.16 3.19
CA SER A 164 -20.99 -3.99 2.55
C SER A 164 -20.58 -5.46 2.55
N ARG A 165 -21.56 -6.37 2.64
CA ARG A 165 -21.30 -7.82 2.63
C ARG A 165 -20.42 -8.24 1.45
N SER A 166 -20.73 -7.77 0.25
CA SER A 166 -19.96 -8.07 -0.97
C SER A 166 -18.53 -7.55 -0.91
N ALA A 167 -18.31 -6.38 -0.31
CA ALA A 167 -16.96 -5.81 -0.15
C ALA A 167 -16.14 -6.64 0.83
N LEU A 168 -16.71 -6.95 2.00
CA LEU A 168 -16.05 -7.79 3.00
C LEU A 168 -15.73 -9.19 2.44
N GLU A 169 -16.69 -9.83 1.77
CA GLU A 169 -16.47 -11.12 1.09
C GLU A 169 -15.35 -11.02 0.05
N SER A 170 -15.30 -9.95 -0.74
CA SER A 170 -14.24 -9.75 -1.75
C SER A 170 -12.87 -9.54 -1.11
N ILE A 171 -12.78 -8.78 -0.02
CA ILE A 171 -11.52 -8.54 0.69
C ILE A 171 -11.03 -9.82 1.39
N LEU A 172 -11.94 -10.57 2.02
CA LEU A 172 -11.61 -11.85 2.65
C LEU A 172 -11.20 -12.90 1.62
N LEU A 173 -11.91 -12.99 0.48
CA LEU A 173 -11.53 -13.86 -0.63
C LEU A 173 -10.16 -13.48 -1.19
N PHE A 174 -9.86 -12.19 -1.30
CA PHE A 174 -8.54 -11.74 -1.71
C PHE A 174 -7.47 -12.25 -0.72
N LEU A 175 -7.68 -12.05 0.58
CA LEU A 175 -6.75 -12.48 1.62
C LEU A 175 -6.56 -14.01 1.71
N SER A 176 -7.61 -14.78 1.43
CA SER A 176 -7.60 -16.24 1.54
C SER A 176 -6.88 -16.96 0.40
N THR A 177 -6.49 -16.23 -0.65
CA THR A 177 -5.96 -16.88 -1.83
C THR A 177 -4.49 -17.31 -1.72
N PRO A 178 -4.17 -18.53 -2.21
CA PRO A 178 -2.83 -19.09 -2.11
C PRO A 178 -1.80 -18.29 -2.91
N HIS A 179 -2.21 -17.63 -3.99
CA HIS A 179 -1.31 -16.87 -4.86
C HIS A 179 -0.62 -15.70 -4.14
N LEU A 180 -1.22 -15.14 -3.08
CA LEU A 180 -0.55 -14.11 -2.28
C LEU A 180 0.72 -14.65 -1.60
N SER A 181 0.69 -15.92 -1.20
CA SER A 181 1.85 -16.60 -0.59
C SER A 181 2.82 -17.13 -1.64
N GLU A 182 2.32 -17.74 -2.72
CA GLU A 182 3.13 -18.38 -3.76
C GLU A 182 3.94 -17.35 -4.57
N MET A 183 3.38 -16.17 -4.80
CA MET A 183 4.00 -15.09 -5.56
C MET A 183 4.74 -14.08 -4.68
N ASP A 184 4.86 -14.34 -3.37
CA ASP A 184 5.46 -13.45 -2.38
C ASP A 184 4.87 -12.02 -2.38
N LEU A 185 3.55 -11.92 -2.52
CA LEU A 185 2.84 -10.64 -2.62
C LEU A 185 2.51 -10.09 -1.24
N THR A 186 3.56 -9.74 -0.49
CA THR A 186 3.42 -9.26 0.87
C THR A 186 2.74 -7.89 0.97
N ALA A 187 3.03 -6.99 0.03
CA ALA A 187 2.48 -5.64 0.05
C ALA A 187 0.95 -5.64 -0.15
N PRO A 188 0.38 -6.28 -1.18
CA PRO A 188 -1.08 -6.39 -1.32
C PRO A 188 -1.77 -6.96 -0.07
N ALA A 189 -1.22 -8.03 0.53
CA ALA A 189 -1.78 -8.63 1.74
C ALA A 189 -1.77 -7.67 2.95
N CYS A 190 -0.68 -6.91 3.15
CA CYS A 190 -0.64 -5.90 4.21
C CYS A 190 -1.69 -4.80 3.99
N HIS A 191 -1.80 -4.29 2.76
CA HIS A 191 -2.79 -3.25 2.47
C HIS A 191 -4.24 -3.74 2.63
N ALA A 192 -4.53 -5.00 2.32
CA ALA A 192 -5.87 -5.56 2.55
C ALA A 192 -6.18 -5.68 4.05
N LEU A 193 -5.22 -6.09 4.88
CA LEU A 193 -5.37 -6.12 6.34
C LEU A 193 -5.55 -4.72 6.93
N ASP A 194 -4.75 -3.75 6.47
CA ASP A 194 -4.85 -2.35 6.90
C ASP A 194 -6.22 -1.75 6.51
N LEU A 195 -6.75 -2.11 5.33
CA LEU A 195 -8.10 -1.71 4.92
C LEU A 195 -9.16 -2.29 5.87
N LEU A 196 -9.06 -3.58 6.23
CA LEU A 196 -9.97 -4.18 7.21
C LEU A 196 -9.87 -3.47 8.57
N MET A 197 -8.68 -3.09 9.03
CA MET A 197 -8.55 -2.29 10.25
C MET A 197 -9.26 -0.93 10.11
N CYS A 198 -9.06 -0.19 9.01
CA CYS A 198 -9.74 1.08 8.79
C CYS A 198 -11.27 0.96 8.78
N VAL A 199 -11.79 -0.18 8.33
CA VAL A 199 -13.22 -0.46 8.23
C VAL A 199 -13.79 -0.92 9.57
N LEU A 200 -13.06 -1.73 10.34
CA LEU A 200 -13.55 -2.40 11.55
C LEU A 200 -13.32 -1.62 12.85
N VAL A 201 -12.30 -0.76 12.95
CA VAL A 201 -11.93 -0.08 14.21
C VAL A 201 -13.06 0.77 14.81
N ASP A 202 -13.88 1.39 13.96
CA ASP A 202 -15.07 2.16 14.38
C ASP A 202 -16.35 1.62 13.72
N ALA A 203 -16.40 0.32 13.44
CA ALA A 203 -17.56 -0.30 12.83
C ALA A 203 -18.76 -0.34 13.80
N GLU A 204 -19.97 -0.21 13.23
CA GLU A 204 -21.20 -0.49 13.97
C GLU A 204 -21.30 -2.00 14.26
N ASP A 205 -21.93 -2.40 15.37
CA ASP A 205 -21.99 -3.80 15.84
C ASP A 205 -22.40 -4.79 14.74
N HIS A 206 -23.40 -4.43 13.91
CA HIS A 206 -23.90 -5.27 12.82
C HIS A 206 -22.84 -5.56 11.73
N VAL A 207 -21.85 -4.68 11.55
CA VAL A 207 -20.73 -4.89 10.61
C VAL A 207 -19.73 -5.85 11.22
N SER A 208 -19.45 -5.73 12.52
CA SER A 208 -18.60 -6.68 13.25
C SER A 208 -19.20 -8.08 13.25
N ASP A 209 -20.51 -8.20 13.53
CA ASP A 209 -21.26 -9.46 13.47
C ASP A 209 -21.21 -10.05 12.06
N LEU A 210 -21.37 -9.21 11.03
CA LEU A 210 -21.28 -9.65 9.63
C LEU A 210 -19.87 -10.15 9.30
N PHE A 211 -18.83 -9.44 9.74
CA PHE A 211 -17.44 -9.85 9.52
C PHE A 211 -17.14 -11.19 10.20
N GLU A 212 -17.62 -11.40 11.43
CA GLU A 212 -17.51 -12.67 12.15
C GLU A 212 -18.29 -13.78 11.45
N ALA A 213 -19.52 -13.52 11.02
CA ALA A 213 -20.35 -14.48 10.28
C ALA A 213 -19.77 -14.90 8.92
N LEU A 214 -18.91 -14.06 8.34
CA LEU A 214 -18.13 -14.37 7.13
C LEU A 214 -16.84 -15.16 7.42
N GLY A 215 -16.56 -15.50 8.68
CA GLY A 215 -15.35 -16.20 9.10
C GLY A 215 -14.11 -15.30 9.10
N GLY A 216 -14.28 -13.98 9.17
CA GLY A 216 -13.18 -13.03 8.99
C GLY A 216 -12.06 -13.17 10.03
N ILE A 217 -12.38 -13.56 11.27
CA ILE A 217 -11.39 -13.82 12.33
C ILE A 217 -10.52 -15.03 12.00
N ASP A 218 -11.15 -16.12 11.57
CA ASP A 218 -10.46 -17.36 11.20
C ASP A 218 -9.57 -17.13 9.97
N GLU A 219 -10.06 -16.37 8.99
CA GLU A 219 -9.32 -16.04 7.78
C GLU A 219 -8.07 -15.19 8.07
N ILE A 220 -8.20 -14.10 8.85
CA ILE A 220 -7.04 -13.29 9.25
C ILE A 220 -6.03 -14.16 10.02
N SER A 221 -6.51 -15.01 10.92
CA SER A 221 -5.66 -15.90 11.71
C SER A 221 -4.90 -16.88 10.80
N SER A 222 -5.58 -17.46 9.81
CA SER A 222 -4.99 -18.34 8.80
C SER A 222 -3.88 -17.63 8.01
N VAL A 223 -4.17 -16.43 7.50
CA VAL A 223 -3.22 -15.61 6.74
C VAL A 223 -1.99 -15.26 7.58
N TRP A 224 -2.17 -14.84 8.83
CA TRP A 224 -1.04 -14.52 9.72
C TRP A 224 -0.18 -15.75 10.02
N LYS A 225 -0.80 -16.91 10.22
CA LYS A 225 -0.09 -18.16 10.48
C LYS A 225 0.75 -18.57 9.27
N ALA A 226 0.14 -18.56 8.07
CA ALA A 226 0.84 -18.86 6.83
C ALA A 226 2.02 -17.90 6.57
N ARG A 227 1.84 -16.61 6.85
CA ARG A 227 2.92 -15.61 6.71
C ARG A 227 4.03 -15.80 7.73
N ALA A 228 3.71 -16.10 8.99
CA ALA A 228 4.71 -16.39 10.00
C ALA A 228 5.56 -17.62 9.62
N GLU A 229 4.93 -18.67 9.08
CA GLU A 229 5.62 -19.85 8.56
C GLU A 229 6.55 -19.51 7.39
N MET A 230 6.09 -18.73 6.41
CA MET A 230 6.93 -18.27 5.30
C MET A 230 8.16 -17.48 5.77
N VAL A 231 7.99 -16.55 6.71
CA VAL A 231 9.09 -15.76 7.26
C VAL A 231 10.10 -16.66 7.98
N ALA A 232 9.61 -17.64 8.76
CA ALA A 232 10.47 -18.62 9.42
C ALA A 232 11.26 -19.47 8.41
N MET A 233 10.60 -19.94 7.34
CA MET A 233 11.25 -20.70 6.27
C MET A 233 12.34 -19.88 5.55
N ARG A 234 12.08 -18.62 5.22
CA ARG A 234 13.09 -17.73 4.59
C ARG A 234 14.27 -17.45 5.50
N SER A 235 14.01 -17.22 6.79
CA SER A 235 15.07 -17.04 7.79
C SER A 235 15.96 -18.29 7.91
N ALA A 236 15.35 -19.48 7.92
CA ALA A 236 16.06 -20.75 7.92
C ALA A 236 16.90 -20.94 6.63
N ALA A 237 16.32 -20.67 5.46
CA ALA A 237 17.03 -20.74 4.18
C ALA A 237 18.24 -19.78 4.14
N ALA A 238 18.07 -18.53 4.57
CA ALA A 238 19.16 -17.56 4.64
C ALA A 238 20.28 -18.00 5.59
N ARG A 239 19.94 -18.70 6.69
CA ARG A 239 20.95 -19.29 7.60
C ARG A 239 21.72 -20.41 6.91
N VAL A 240 21.03 -21.30 6.19
CA VAL A 240 21.65 -22.38 5.41
C VAL A 240 22.60 -21.81 4.35
N GLU A 241 22.19 -20.78 3.62
CA GLU A 241 23.04 -20.13 2.61
C GLU A 241 24.31 -19.51 3.21
N ARG A 242 24.20 -18.86 4.37
CA ARG A 242 25.37 -18.30 5.07
C ARG A 242 26.35 -19.38 5.51
N GLU A 243 25.87 -20.51 6.03
CA GLU A 243 26.73 -21.64 6.40
C GLU A 243 27.36 -22.30 5.16
N ALA A 244 26.60 -22.50 4.08
CA ALA A 244 27.14 -22.99 2.82
C ALA A 244 28.22 -22.06 2.25
N ALA A 245 28.04 -20.74 2.34
CA ALA A 245 29.02 -19.76 1.91
C ALA A 245 30.31 -19.80 2.77
N LYS A 246 30.21 -20.05 4.08
CA LYS A 246 31.38 -20.24 4.96
C LYS A 246 32.17 -21.49 4.56
N LEU A 247 31.48 -22.60 4.30
CA LEU A 247 32.12 -23.85 3.86
C LEU A 247 32.86 -23.67 2.52
N ARG A 248 32.26 -22.95 1.57
CA ARG A 248 32.91 -22.60 0.29
C ARG A 248 34.13 -21.69 0.44
N ARG A 249 34.15 -20.80 1.44
CA ARG A 249 35.33 -19.94 1.73
C ARG A 249 36.42 -20.69 2.49
N GLY A 250 36.05 -21.66 3.33
CA GLY A 250 36.99 -22.47 4.11
C GLY A 250 37.86 -23.41 3.27
N SER A 251 37.44 -23.78 2.05
CA SER A 251 38.21 -24.64 1.15
C SER A 251 39.28 -23.91 0.33
N ASN A 252 39.31 -22.57 0.35
CA ASN A 252 40.25 -21.73 -0.41
C ASN A 252 41.23 -20.95 0.48
N LEU A 253 41.58 -21.46 1.67
CA LEU A 253 42.75 -20.95 2.37
C LEU A 253 44.00 -21.44 1.63
N PRO A 254 44.87 -20.53 1.10
CA PRO A 254 46.15 -20.95 0.58
C PRO A 254 46.90 -21.63 1.72
N ARG A 255 47.34 -22.87 1.47
CA ARG A 255 48.20 -23.66 2.34
C ARG A 255 49.39 -22.77 2.72
N ARG A 256 49.32 -22.13 3.88
CA ARG A 256 50.36 -21.24 4.39
C ARG A 256 51.59 -22.11 4.56
N SER A 257 52.50 -22.03 3.59
CA SER A 257 53.83 -22.62 3.65
C SER A 257 54.45 -22.17 4.96
N ARG A 258 54.59 -23.12 5.88
CA ARG A 258 55.19 -22.96 7.21
C ARG A 258 56.61 -22.42 7.01
N PRO A 259 56.93 -21.15 7.37
CA PRO A 259 58.32 -20.72 7.41
C PRO A 259 58.94 -21.30 8.68
N GLY A 260 60.17 -21.79 8.53
CA GLY A 260 60.91 -22.46 9.58
C GLY A 260 61.06 -21.65 10.86
N THR A 261 61.20 -22.40 11.95
CA THR A 261 61.75 -22.02 13.25
C THR A 261 62.92 -21.05 13.15
N PRO A 262 62.92 -19.93 13.91
CA PRO A 262 64.13 -19.32 14.38
C PRO A 262 64.45 -19.75 15.82
N ARG A 263 65.74 -19.95 16.05
CA ARG A 263 66.42 -20.29 17.30
C ARG A 263 66.28 -19.17 18.33
N ALA A 264 66.36 -19.57 19.60
CA ALA A 264 66.35 -18.75 20.80
C ALA A 264 67.52 -17.74 20.89
N ALA A 265 67.26 -16.60 21.52
CA ALA A 265 68.20 -15.86 22.37
C ALA A 265 67.40 -15.00 23.37
N SER A 266 67.92 -14.92 24.59
CA SER A 266 67.31 -14.41 25.81
C SER A 266 67.52 -12.90 26.04
N ASP A 267 66.83 -12.44 27.08
CA ASP A 267 67.14 -11.33 28.00
C ASP A 267 66.58 -9.93 27.74
N GLY A 268 65.90 -9.40 28.76
CA GLY A 268 65.64 -7.97 28.92
C GLY A 268 64.32 -7.62 29.61
N THR A 269 64.38 -7.41 30.92
CA THR A 269 63.30 -7.11 31.88
C THR A 269 62.78 -5.66 31.86
N ALA A 270 61.55 -5.49 32.37
CA ALA A 270 60.98 -4.35 33.15
C ALA A 270 60.11 -3.29 32.45
N GLY A 271 59.01 -2.92 33.15
CA GLY A 271 58.20 -1.70 32.96
C GLY A 271 56.71 -1.97 32.69
N MET A 272 55.90 -2.26 33.70
CA MET A 272 54.99 -1.33 34.41
C MET A 272 53.78 -0.77 33.60
N GLU A 273 52.62 -0.87 34.26
CA GLU A 273 51.40 -0.06 34.15
C GLU A 273 50.29 -0.44 33.12
N SER A 274 49.21 -1.00 33.69
CA SER A 274 47.81 -0.83 33.26
C SER A 274 47.38 0.63 33.50
N PRO A 275 46.37 1.20 32.80
CA PRO A 275 44.98 0.89 33.17
C PRO A 275 43.91 0.97 32.04
N SER A 276 42.92 0.09 32.16
CA SER A 276 41.47 0.27 31.92
C SER A 276 40.97 1.25 30.83
N LYS A 277 40.13 0.74 29.90
CA LYS A 277 38.93 1.50 29.49
C LYS A 277 37.74 0.62 29.04
N ALA A 278 36.81 0.56 29.99
CA ALA A 278 35.36 0.35 29.92
C ALA A 278 34.67 0.06 28.58
N ALA A 279 33.94 -1.06 28.60
CA ALA A 279 32.74 -1.30 27.82
C ALA A 279 31.61 -0.33 28.25
N ARG A 280 30.82 0.16 27.29
CA ARG A 280 29.45 0.64 27.55
C ARG A 280 28.48 0.03 26.53
N ARG A 281 27.76 -0.97 27.02
CA ARG A 281 26.46 -1.42 26.53
C ARG A 281 25.41 -0.48 27.15
N ALA A 282 24.55 0.12 26.34
CA ALA A 282 23.32 0.73 26.84
C ALA A 282 22.15 -0.04 26.22
N VAL A 283 21.47 -0.80 27.06
CA VAL A 283 20.19 -1.45 26.79
C VAL A 283 19.10 -0.53 27.31
N SER A 284 18.05 -0.41 26.49
CA SER A 284 16.77 0.24 26.76
C SER A 284 15.90 -0.59 27.70
N GLU A 285 15.20 0.10 28.62
CA GLU A 285 13.95 -0.27 29.33
C GLU A 285 13.62 0.98 30.17
N GLY A 286 12.41 1.48 30.39
CA GLY A 286 11.02 1.12 30.13
C GLY A 286 10.20 2.34 30.61
N SER A 287 9.31 2.90 29.79
CA SER A 287 7.85 2.81 29.95
C SER A 287 7.36 2.61 31.40
N ALA A 288 6.82 3.68 31.99
CA ALA A 288 5.80 3.62 33.03
C ALA A 288 4.81 4.76 32.79
N ALA A 289 3.65 4.39 32.27
CA ALA A 289 2.47 5.25 32.17
C ALA A 289 1.89 5.48 33.57
N ALA A 290 1.59 6.74 33.90
CA ALA A 290 0.78 7.10 35.06
C ALA A 290 -0.62 7.49 34.57
N PHE A 291 -1.56 6.62 34.90
CA PHE A 291 -3.00 6.86 34.94
C PHE A 291 -3.31 8.07 35.84
N HIS A 292 -4.10 9.03 35.35
CA HIS A 292 -4.91 9.91 36.20
C HIS A 292 -6.34 9.98 35.67
N SER A 293 -7.18 9.20 36.32
CA SER A 293 -8.62 9.42 36.45
C SER A 293 -8.88 10.62 37.37
N GLY A 294 -9.73 11.54 36.96
CA GLY A 294 -10.16 12.65 37.81
C GLY A 294 -11.38 13.37 37.25
N SER A 295 -12.54 12.92 37.73
CA SER A 295 -13.84 13.59 37.90
C SER A 295 -14.43 14.41 36.75
#